data_AF-A0A7S0WF00-F1
#
_entry.id   AF-A0A7S0WF00-F1
#
_cell.length_a   1.000
_cell.length_b   1.000
_cell.length_c   1.000
_cell.angle_alpha   90.00
_cell.angle_beta   90.00
_cell.angle_gamma   90.00
#
_symmetry.space_group_name_H-M   'P 1'
#
loop_
_entity.id
_entity.type
_entity.pdbx_description
1 polymer ?
#
loop_
_entity_poly.entity_id
_entity_poly.type
_entity_poly.pdbx_seq_one_letter_code
_entity_poly.pdbx_strand_id
1 'polypeptide(L)'
;MGPEVLGLDAVPKVENVIAADFDNDGNIEIFCNNSPGANLLFTRTGDLTGPMMGWERRNIGDASEVVGHGAGAAAGDLDADGVLELLVTHADRQFAPTTLFKSPLAA
;
A
#
# COMPACT_ATOMS: atom_id res chain seq x y z
N MET A 1 -25.50 15.43 -7.45
CA MET A 1 -24.94 14.49 -6.47
C MET A 1 -23.44 14.74 -6.44
N GLY A 2 -22.88 15.10 -5.29
CA GLY A 2 -21.42 15.28 -5.16
C GLY A 2 -20.69 13.93 -5.24
N PRO A 3 -19.35 13.92 -5.37
CA PRO A 3 -18.60 12.68 -5.28
C PRO A 3 -18.83 12.04 -3.90
N GLU A 4 -19.12 10.75 -3.90
CA GLU A 4 -19.09 9.94 -2.69
C GLU A 4 -17.62 9.74 -2.30
N VAL A 5 -17.23 10.26 -1.14
CA VAL A 5 -15.90 10.05 -0.58
C VAL A 5 -16.00 8.81 0.31
N LEU A 6 -15.50 7.68 -0.18
CA LEU A 6 -15.54 6.39 0.53
C LEU A 6 -14.53 6.28 1.69
N GLY A 7 -13.76 7.35 1.93
CA GLY A 7 -12.94 7.56 3.13
C GLY A 7 -11.70 6.67 3.23
N LEU A 8 -10.52 7.29 3.25
CA LEU A 8 -9.29 6.74 3.85
C LEU A 8 -8.83 7.80 4.84
N ASP A 9 -9.39 7.80 6.05
CA ASP A 9 -9.18 8.90 6.99
C ASP A 9 -7.74 8.92 7.53
N ALA A 10 -7.14 10.11 7.57
CA ALA A 10 -5.84 10.43 8.17
C ALA A 10 -4.60 9.69 7.58
N VAL A 11 -4.49 9.61 6.25
CA VAL A 11 -3.21 9.37 5.60
C VAL A 11 -2.28 10.59 5.74
N PRO A 12 -0.97 10.42 6.06
CA PRO A 12 0.05 11.43 5.87
C PRO A 12 0.08 11.94 4.41
N LYS A 13 0.99 12.85 4.08
CA LYS A 13 1.21 13.20 2.67
C LYS A 13 1.60 11.93 1.88
N VAL A 14 0.73 11.56 0.95
CA VAL A 14 0.92 10.43 0.04
C VAL A 14 1.68 10.93 -1.19
N GLU A 15 2.79 10.28 -1.53
CA GLU A 15 3.57 10.57 -2.75
C GLU A 15 3.15 9.67 -3.92
N ASN A 16 2.76 8.43 -3.61
CA ASN A 16 2.36 7.43 -4.60
C ASN A 16 1.33 6.46 -4.02
N VAL A 17 0.45 5.95 -4.89
CA VAL A 17 -0.55 4.92 -4.55
C VAL A 17 -0.40 3.76 -5.53
N ILE A 18 -0.50 2.53 -5.02
CA ILE A 18 -0.59 1.30 -5.82
C ILE A 18 -1.86 0.56 -5.43
N ALA A 19 -2.66 0.18 -6.42
CA ALA A 19 -3.80 -0.71 -6.25
C ALA A 19 -3.43 -2.08 -6.83
N ALA A 20 -3.35 -3.10 -5.99
CA ALA A 20 -3.01 -4.46 -6.39
C ALA A 20 -3.56 -5.48 -5.38
N ASP A 21 -3.68 -6.73 -5.83
CA ASP A 21 -4.03 -7.89 -4.99
C ASP A 21 -2.74 -8.38 -4.32
N PHE A 22 -2.40 -7.81 -3.16
CA PHE A 22 -1.12 -8.08 -2.51
C PHE A 22 -1.14 -9.38 -1.71
N ASP A 23 -2.32 -9.88 -1.33
CA ASP A 23 -2.49 -11.12 -0.58
C ASP A 23 -3.07 -12.28 -1.40
N ASN A 24 -3.31 -12.06 -2.69
CA ASN A 24 -3.76 -13.03 -3.70
C ASN A 24 -5.14 -13.64 -3.36
N ASP A 25 -6.00 -12.84 -2.73
CA ASP A 25 -7.35 -13.25 -2.32
C ASP A 25 -8.44 -12.84 -3.32
N GLY A 26 -8.04 -12.16 -4.40
CA GLY A 26 -8.92 -11.63 -5.45
C GLY A 26 -9.56 -10.28 -5.13
N ASN A 27 -9.28 -9.71 -3.96
CA ASN A 27 -9.59 -8.33 -3.61
C ASN A 27 -8.39 -7.43 -3.93
N ILE A 28 -8.68 -6.13 -4.05
CA ILE A 28 -7.63 -5.15 -4.38
C ILE A 28 -7.39 -4.32 -3.13
N GLU A 29 -6.15 -4.35 -2.65
CA GLU A 29 -5.68 -3.46 -1.61
C GLU A 29 -5.12 -2.17 -2.21
N ILE A 30 -5.07 -1.13 -1.38
CA ILE A 30 -4.52 0.17 -1.70
C ILE A 30 -3.30 0.42 -0.82
N PHE A 31 -2.12 0.39 -1.42
CA PHE A 31 -0.87 0.79 -0.78
C PHE A 31 -0.65 2.30 -0.97
N CYS A 32 -0.34 3.00 0.12
CA CYS A 32 -0.02 4.42 0.14
C CYS A 32 1.44 4.60 0.58
N ASN A 33 2.28 5.06 -0.35
CA ASN A 33 3.66 5.45 -0.09
C ASN A 33 3.69 6.87 0.49
N ASN A 34 4.14 7.02 1.73
CA ASN A 34 4.00 8.27 2.48
C ASN A 34 5.34 8.97 2.73
N SER A 35 5.31 10.30 2.81
CA SER A 35 6.50 11.08 3.13
C SER A 35 6.15 12.43 3.80
N PRO A 36 6.60 12.67 5.05
CA PRO A 36 7.24 11.72 5.94
C PRO A 36 6.22 10.73 6.55
N GLY A 37 6.74 9.63 7.08
CA GLY A 37 6.00 8.72 7.95
C GLY A 37 5.67 7.38 7.30
N ALA A 38 4.95 6.55 8.06
CA ALA A 38 4.69 5.17 7.71
C ALA A 38 3.90 5.02 6.41
N ASN A 39 4.32 4.09 5.55
CA ASN A 39 3.50 3.57 4.47
C ASN A 39 2.28 2.84 5.06
N LEU A 40 1.17 2.86 4.33
CA LEU A 40 -0.09 2.26 4.76
C LEU A 40 -0.62 1.32 3.68
N LEU A 41 -1.35 0.28 4.09
CA LEU A 41 -2.13 -0.55 3.19
C LEU A 41 -3.55 -0.63 3.71
N PHE A 42 -4.50 -0.54 2.80
CA PHE A 42 -5.90 -0.65 3.10
C PHE A 42 -6.51 -1.78 2.29
N THR A 43 -7.30 -2.64 2.94
CA THR A 43 -8.13 -3.65 2.25
C THR A 43 -9.59 -3.24 2.31
N ARG A 44 -10.36 -3.70 1.34
CA ARG A 44 -11.80 -3.46 1.29
C ARG A 44 -12.50 -4.36 2.29
N THR A 45 -13.45 -3.80 3.02
CA THR A 45 -14.39 -4.57 3.84
C THR A 45 -15.79 -4.52 3.25
N GLY A 46 -16.55 -5.59 3.46
CA GLY A 46 -17.92 -5.74 2.94
C GLY A 46 -18.01 -5.95 1.44
N ASP A 47 -19.25 -6.13 0.96
CA ASP A 47 -19.53 -6.34 -0.47
C ASP A 47 -19.37 -5.03 -1.26
N LEU A 48 -18.96 -5.14 -2.53
CA LEU A 48 -18.66 -4.01 -3.43
C LEU A 48 -19.73 -2.91 -3.51
N THR A 49 -21.00 -3.25 -3.28
CA THR A 49 -22.13 -2.32 -3.34
C THR A 49 -23.00 -2.37 -2.09
N GLY A 50 -22.51 -3.01 -1.02
CA GLY A 50 -23.25 -3.22 0.22
C GLY A 50 -23.18 -2.00 1.13
N PRO A 51 -24.14 -1.83 2.05
CA PRO A 51 -24.10 -0.75 3.05
C PRO A 51 -22.94 -0.89 4.05
N MET A 52 -22.25 -2.04 4.05
CA MET A 52 -21.06 -2.31 4.85
C MET A 52 -19.76 -2.13 4.06
N MET A 53 -19.82 -1.62 2.83
CA MET A 53 -18.62 -1.34 2.04
C MET A 53 -17.76 -0.30 2.76
N GLY A 54 -16.48 -0.61 2.93
CA GLY A 54 -15.53 0.29 3.58
C GLY A 54 -14.08 -0.13 3.34
N TRP A 55 -13.19 0.52 4.09
CA TRP A 55 -11.75 0.27 4.04
C TRP A 55 -11.20 0.13 5.44
N GLU A 56 -10.29 -0.81 5.64
CA GLU A 56 -9.58 -0.99 6.90
C GLU A 56 -8.08 -1.06 6.69
N ARG A 57 -7.32 -0.56 7.66
CA ARG A 57 -5.85 -0.62 7.62
C ARG A 57 -5.38 -2.05 7.89
N ARG A 58 -4.51 -2.55 7.01
CA ARG A 58 -3.79 -3.82 7.19
C ARG A 58 -2.39 -3.58 7.73
N ASN A 59 -1.87 -4.55 8.47
CA ASN A 59 -0.48 -4.54 8.91
C ASN A 59 0.41 -5.04 7.77
N ILE A 60 1.36 -4.22 7.33
CA ILE A 60 2.28 -4.55 6.23
C ILE A 60 3.70 -4.88 6.68
N GLY A 61 3.90 -5.09 7.98
CA GLY A 61 5.20 -5.44 8.55
C GLY A 61 6.25 -4.38 8.23
N ASP A 62 7.42 -4.82 7.76
CA ASP A 62 8.58 -3.97 7.54
C ASP A 62 8.34 -2.92 6.44
N ALA A 63 7.46 -3.20 5.48
CA ALA A 63 7.07 -2.25 4.44
C ALA A 63 6.36 -0.99 4.99
N SER A 64 5.97 -1.01 6.27
CA SER A 64 5.42 0.16 6.97
C SER A 64 6.41 1.30 7.06
N GLU A 65 7.72 1.02 7.18
CA GLU A 65 8.77 2.05 7.27
C GLU A 65 8.37 3.26 8.12
N VAL A 66 8.17 3.05 9.42
CA VAL A 66 7.44 3.99 10.32
C VAL A 66 7.95 5.44 10.27
N VAL A 67 9.24 5.62 10.02
CA VAL A 67 9.93 6.92 9.93
C VAL A 67 10.45 7.19 8.51
N GLY A 68 9.80 6.59 7.50
CA GLY A 68 10.18 6.61 6.10
C GLY A 68 9.97 7.95 5.42
N HIS A 69 10.64 8.10 4.28
CA HIS A 69 10.53 9.23 3.39
C HIS A 69 10.31 8.70 1.97
N GLY A 70 9.11 8.19 1.69
CA GLY A 70 8.76 7.70 0.36
C GLY A 70 8.99 8.71 -0.75
N ALA A 71 9.34 8.23 -1.95
CA ALA A 71 9.41 9.02 -3.18
C ALA A 71 8.60 8.41 -4.32
N GLY A 72 8.58 7.09 -4.42
CA GLY A 72 7.87 6.35 -5.45
C GLY A 72 7.87 4.86 -5.11
N ALA A 73 6.89 4.12 -5.64
CA ALA A 73 6.83 2.68 -5.47
C ALA A 73 6.35 2.00 -6.75
N ALA A 74 6.65 0.71 -6.87
CA ALA A 74 6.13 -0.18 -7.91
C ALA A 74 5.86 -1.57 -7.33
N ALA A 75 4.92 -2.30 -7.90
CA ALA A 75 4.63 -3.68 -7.51
C ALA A 75 4.63 -4.61 -8.72
N GLY A 76 5.07 -5.85 -8.51
CA GLY A 76 5.11 -6.89 -9.53
C GLY A 76 5.59 -8.22 -8.93
N ASP A 77 5.20 -9.32 -9.56
CA ASP A 77 5.77 -10.64 -9.29
C ASP A 77 7.13 -10.73 -9.99
N LEU A 78 8.20 -10.49 -9.24
CA LEU A 78 9.57 -10.35 -9.76
C LEU A 78 10.35 -11.66 -9.65
N ASP A 79 9.96 -12.56 -8.76
CA ASP A 79 10.58 -13.88 -8.61
C ASP A 79 9.77 -15.05 -9.20
N ALA A 80 8.61 -14.74 -9.79
CA ALA A 80 7.71 -15.66 -10.50
C ALA A 80 7.08 -16.74 -9.59
N ASP A 81 6.86 -16.41 -8.32
CA ASP A 81 6.19 -17.31 -7.38
C ASP A 81 4.67 -17.05 -7.23
N GLY A 82 4.15 -16.04 -7.95
CA GLY A 82 2.74 -15.66 -7.91
C GLY A 82 2.36 -14.75 -6.76
N VAL A 83 3.33 -14.26 -5.97
CA VAL A 83 3.14 -13.22 -4.95
C VAL A 83 3.75 -11.92 -5.44
N LEU A 84 3.09 -10.79 -5.19
CA LEU A 84 3.64 -9.49 -5.57
C LEU A 84 4.74 -9.05 -4.60
N GLU A 85 5.87 -8.65 -5.16
CA GLU A 85 6.85 -7.82 -4.48
C GLU A 85 6.50 -6.33 -4.60
N LEU A 86 6.90 -5.57 -3.59
CA LEU A 86 6.77 -4.12 -3.50
C LEU A 86 8.16 -3.48 -3.46
N LEU A 87 8.47 -2.68 -4.46
CA LEU A 87 9.70 -1.88 -4.56
C LEU A 87 9.40 -0.45 -4.10
N VAL A 88 10.11 0.05 -3.08
CA VAL A 88 9.95 1.41 -2.56
C VAL A 88 11.25 2.20 -2.71
N THR A 89 11.12 3.39 -3.29
CA THR A 89 12.19 4.38 -3.40
C THR A 89 11.98 5.50 -2.38
N HIS A 90 13.07 6.08 -1.91
CA HIS A 90 13.07 7.05 -0.81
C HIS A 90 13.65 8.39 -1.24
N ALA A 91 13.09 9.46 -0.70
CA ALA A 91 13.57 10.82 -0.84
C ALA A 91 14.45 11.20 0.37
N ASP A 92 15.79 11.14 0.24
CA ASP A 92 16.72 12.10 0.87
C ASP A 92 18.11 12.10 0.19
N ARG A 93 18.84 13.21 0.39
CA ARG A 93 19.68 14.04 -0.49
C ARG A 93 20.99 13.49 -1.04
N GLN A 94 21.29 12.18 -0.96
CA GLN A 94 22.52 11.67 -1.61
C GLN A 94 22.54 10.17 -1.92
N PHE A 95 22.08 9.26 -1.05
CA PHE A 95 22.17 7.80 -1.27
C PHE A 95 21.14 6.97 -0.45
N ALA A 96 19.85 7.28 -0.54
CA ALA A 96 18.85 6.40 0.09
C ALA A 96 18.71 5.09 -0.72
N PRO A 97 18.84 3.90 -0.10
CA PRO A 97 18.66 2.64 -0.82
C PRO A 97 17.21 2.48 -1.28
N THR A 98 17.01 1.76 -2.37
CA THR A 98 15.69 1.24 -2.74
C THR A 98 15.46 -0.03 -1.94
N THR A 99 14.30 -0.14 -1.29
CA THR A 99 13.94 -1.35 -0.53
C THR A 99 13.00 -2.21 -1.37
N LEU A 100 13.24 -3.52 -1.38
CA LEU A 100 12.35 -4.52 -1.96
C LEU A 100 11.72 -5.31 -0.81
N PHE A 101 10.40 -5.33 -0.78
CA PHE A 101 9.61 -6.10 0.16
C PHE A 101 8.89 -7.20 -0.58
N LYS A 102 8.85 -8.39 0.01
CA LYS A 102 7.91 -9.43 -0.39
C LYS A 102 6.63 -9.28 0.42
N SER A 103 5.47 -9.41 -0.21
CA SER A 103 4.21 -9.36 0.54
C SER A 103 4.20 -10.46 1.62
N PRO A 104 4.16 -10.12 2.92
CA PRO A 104 4.01 -11.12 3.97
C PRO A 104 2.55 -11.57 4.13
N LEU A 105 1.66 -11.08 3.25
CA LEU A 105 0.22 -11.24 3.38
C LEU A 105 -0.31 -12.46 2.60
N ALA A 106 0.47 -13.01 1.67
CA ALA A 106 0.14 -14.27 1.00
C ALA A 106 0.04 -15.40 2.03
N ALA A 107 -1.12 -16.07 2.04
CA ALA A 107 -1.42 -17.20 2.94
C ALA A 107 -0.66 -18.48 2.56
#